data_AF-A0A1F9MPX9-F1
#
_entry.id   AF-A0A1F9MPX9-F1
#
_cell.length_a   1.000
_cell.length_b   1.000
_cell.length_c   1.000
_cell.angle_alpha   90.00
_cell.angle_beta   90.00
_cell.angle_gamma   90.00
#
_symmetry.space_group_name_H-M   'P 1'
#
loop_
_entity.id
_entity.type
_entity.pdbx_description
1 polymer ?
#
loop_
_entity_poly.entity_id
_entity_poly.type
_entity_poly.pdbx_seq_one_letter_code
_entity_poly.pdbx_strand_id
1 'polypeptide(L)'
;MAKRAQNEMKDLIAAARQLVAIKKKAQALGIFTNDRELLECPGCGLKEDVTFEGFLMTYFKNASLQEDSGLRFREIDESSYTCPVCGATERAEEEVESI
;
A
#
# COMPACT_ATOMS: atom_id res chain seq x y z
N MET A 1 38.34 -4.15 -11.22
CA MET A 1 37.25 -4.13 -10.21
C MET A 1 36.11 -3.18 -10.58
N ALA A 2 36.37 -1.96 -11.06
CA ALA A 2 35.31 -0.98 -11.43
C ALA A 2 34.27 -1.48 -12.46
N LYS A 3 34.69 -2.23 -13.49
CA LYS A 3 33.78 -2.73 -14.54
C LYS A 3 32.77 -3.78 -14.05
N ARG A 4 33.12 -4.54 -13.00
CA ARG A 4 32.23 -5.52 -12.38
C ARG A 4 31.14 -4.82 -11.57
N ALA A 5 31.52 -3.88 -10.70
CA ALA A 5 30.58 -3.07 -9.93
C ALA A 5 29.63 -2.26 -10.84
N GLN A 6 30.11 -1.76 -11.98
CA GLN A 6 29.26 -1.09 -12.97
C GLN A 6 28.24 -2.02 -13.62
N ASN A 7 28.59 -3.28 -13.88
CA ASN A 7 27.65 -4.26 -14.42
C ASN A 7 26.62 -4.68 -13.37
N GLU A 8 27.06 -4.96 -12.14
CA GLU A 8 26.17 -5.30 -11.02
C GLU A 8 25.16 -4.19 -10.74
N MET A 9 25.58 -2.92 -10.78
CA MET A 9 24.66 -1.78 -10.65
C MET A 9 23.64 -1.71 -11.79
N LYS A 10 24.04 -1.98 -13.04
CA LYS A 10 23.12 -1.99 -14.18
C LYS A 10 22.07 -3.09 -14.04
N ASP A 11 22.49 -4.28 -13.61
CA ASP A 11 21.60 -5.42 -13.41
C ASP A 11 20.62 -5.14 -12.28
N LEU A 12 21.08 -4.51 -11.18
CA LEU A 12 20.20 -4.09 -10.08
C LEU A 12 19.16 -3.07 -10.54
N ILE A 13 19.56 -2.06 -11.32
CA ILE A 13 18.63 -1.06 -11.87
C ILE A 13 17.60 -1.73 -12.79
N ALA A 14 18.01 -2.71 -13.61
CA ALA A 14 17.11 -3.45 -14.48
C ALA A 14 16.08 -4.27 -13.66
N ALA A 15 16.55 -4.97 -12.62
CA ALA A 15 15.68 -5.73 -11.71
C ALA A 15 14.69 -4.82 -10.97
N ALA A 16 15.15 -3.67 -10.46
CA ALA A 16 14.28 -2.69 -9.79
C ALA A 16 13.16 -2.18 -10.70
N ARG A 17 13.46 -1.91 -11.98
CA ARG A 17 12.44 -1.51 -12.97
C ARG A 17 11.41 -2.61 -13.23
N GLN A 18 11.85 -3.86 -13.29
CA GLN A 18 10.94 -5.01 -13.42
C GLN A 18 10.05 -5.14 -12.19
N LEU A 19 10.60 -4.98 -10.98
CA LEU A 19 9.83 -5.01 -9.75
C LEU A 19 8.75 -3.92 -9.71
N VAL A 20 9.09 -2.68 -10.10
CA VAL A 20 8.10 -1.59 -10.22
C VAL A 20 6.98 -1.95 -11.20
N ALA A 21 7.32 -2.55 -12.34
CA ALA A 21 6.32 -2.96 -13.32
C ALA A 21 5.42 -4.09 -12.80
N ILE A 22 5.97 -5.05 -12.04
CA ILE A 22 5.21 -6.13 -11.41
C ILE A 22 4.28 -5.56 -10.33
N LYS A 23 4.77 -4.66 -9.47
CA LYS A 23 3.95 -4.01 -8.44
C LYS A 23 2.76 -3.27 -9.05
N LYS A 24 2.96 -2.51 -10.13
CA LYS A 24 1.86 -1.83 -10.83
C LYS A 24 0.79 -2.81 -11.36
N LYS A 25 1.21 -3.96 -11.88
CA LYS A 25 0.27 -5.01 -12.33
C LYS A 25 -0.49 -5.63 -11.16
N ALA A 26 0.20 -5.91 -10.06
CA ALA A 26 -0.39 -6.43 -8.84
C ALA A 26 -1.45 -5.47 -8.28
N GLN A 27 -1.13 -4.18 -8.16
CA GLN A 27 -2.06 -3.12 -7.75
C GLN A 27 -3.30 -3.04 -8.66
N ALA A 28 -3.11 -3.13 -9.99
CA ALA A 28 -4.22 -3.14 -10.94
C ALA A 28 -5.16 -4.35 -10.79
N LEU A 29 -4.66 -5.45 -10.20
CA LEU A 29 -5.44 -6.64 -9.86
C LEU A 29 -6.01 -6.58 -8.43
N GLY A 30 -5.78 -5.51 -7.68
CA GLY A 30 -6.22 -5.35 -6.29
C GLY A 30 -5.31 -5.99 -5.24
N ILE A 31 -4.12 -6.46 -5.63
CA ILE A 31 -3.14 -7.02 -4.69
C ILE A 31 -2.45 -5.87 -3.94
N PHE A 32 -2.33 -6.01 -2.63
CA PHE A 32 -1.60 -5.07 -1.80
C PHE A 32 -0.10 -5.28 -1.95
N THR A 33 0.65 -4.22 -2.26
CA THR A 33 2.07 -4.31 -2.62
C THR A 33 3.06 -3.98 -1.49
N ASN A 34 2.56 -3.84 -0.25
CA ASN A 34 3.33 -3.45 0.94
C ASN A 34 4.25 -2.25 0.66
N ASP A 35 3.73 -1.26 -0.08
CA ASP A 35 4.40 -0.01 -0.40
C ASP A 35 4.04 1.14 0.55
N ARG A 36 3.10 0.88 1.47
CA ARG A 36 2.72 1.75 2.60
C ARG A 36 2.10 0.92 3.72
N GLU A 37 1.89 1.54 4.88
CA GLU A 37 1.08 0.96 5.95
C GLU A 37 -0.41 0.93 5.60
N LEU A 38 -1.13 -0.01 6.22
CA LEU A 38 -2.58 -0.14 6.10
C LEU A 38 -3.28 0.99 6.88
N LEU A 39 -4.29 1.60 6.27
CA LEU A 39 -4.96 2.76 6.84
C LEU A 39 -6.12 2.35 7.75
N GLU A 40 -6.30 3.07 8.85
CA GLU A 40 -7.51 3.06 9.68
C GLU A 40 -8.02 4.49 9.80
N CYS A 41 -9.30 4.72 9.47
CA CYS A 41 -9.93 6.02 9.65
C CYS A 41 -10.55 6.10 11.06
N PRO A 42 -9.99 6.92 11.99
CA PRO A 42 -10.54 7.08 13.33
C PRO A 42 -11.91 7.77 13.33
N GLY A 43 -12.25 8.51 12.27
CA GLY A 43 -13.51 9.25 12.19
C GLY A 43 -14.74 8.37 11.97
N CYS A 44 -14.64 7.36 11.08
CA CYS A 44 -15.77 6.49 10.74
C CYS A 44 -15.51 4.99 10.98
N GLY A 45 -14.28 4.62 11.35
CA GLY A 45 -13.91 3.24 11.64
C GLY A 45 -13.74 2.34 10.41
N LEU A 46 -13.66 2.90 9.20
CA LEU A 46 -13.25 2.17 8.00
C LEU A 46 -11.76 1.82 8.12
N LYS A 47 -11.43 0.56 7.86
CA LYS A 47 -10.07 0.02 8.00
C LYS A 47 -9.67 -0.78 6.76
N GLU A 48 -8.41 -0.71 6.38
CA GLU A 48 -7.77 -1.58 5.41
C GLU A 48 -7.16 -2.83 6.05
N ASP A 49 -7.17 -3.92 5.29
CA ASP A 49 -6.57 -5.19 5.66
C ASP A 49 -6.21 -5.98 4.40
N VAL A 50 -5.54 -7.11 4.57
CA VAL A 50 -5.09 -7.95 3.46
C VAL A 50 -5.65 -9.36 3.62
N THR A 51 -6.30 -9.86 2.57
CA THR A 51 -6.79 -11.24 2.58
C THR A 51 -5.61 -12.22 2.60
N PHE A 52 -5.88 -13.49 2.94
CA PHE A 52 -4.87 -14.55 2.85
C PHE A 52 -4.24 -14.67 1.46
N GLU A 53 -4.97 -14.31 0.40
CA GLU A 53 -4.48 -14.33 -0.98
C GLU A 53 -3.71 -13.05 -1.38
N GLY A 54 -3.56 -12.09 -0.48
CA GLY A 54 -2.80 -10.85 -0.69
C GLY A 54 -3.61 -9.69 -1.29
N PHE A 55 -4.95 -9.80 -1.37
CA PHE A 55 -5.78 -8.72 -1.89
C PHE A 55 -6.04 -7.66 -0.82
N LEU A 56 -5.96 -6.38 -1.22
CA LEU A 56 -6.37 -5.28 -0.37
C LEU A 56 -7.89 -5.29 -0.21
N MET A 57 -8.34 -5.34 1.03
CA MET A 57 -9.75 -5.22 1.40
C MET A 57 -9.97 -4.09 2.38
N THR A 58 -11.21 -3.62 2.49
CA THR A 58 -11.62 -2.68 3.53
C THR A 58 -12.88 -3.13 4.22
N TYR A 59 -12.95 -2.94 5.53
CA TYR A 59 -14.16 -3.22 6.32
C TYR A 59 -14.34 -2.19 7.42
N PHE A 60 -15.54 -2.14 8.01
CA PHE A 60 -15.77 -1.33 9.21
C PHE A 60 -15.40 -2.14 10.45
N LYS A 61 -14.60 -1.56 11.34
CA LYS A 61 -14.13 -2.20 12.59
C LYS A 61 -15.23 -2.85 13.43
N ASN A 62 -16.43 -2.26 13.40
CA ASN A 62 -17.59 -2.71 14.17
C ASN A 62 -18.61 -3.52 13.34
N ALA A 63 -18.27 -3.92 12.11
CA ALA A 63 -19.14 -4.75 11.30
C ALA A 63 -19.23 -6.17 11.89
N SER A 64 -20.42 -6.79 11.77
CA SER A 64 -20.65 -8.16 12.21
C SER A 64 -19.88 -9.20 11.40
N LEU A 65 -19.53 -8.87 10.16
CA LEU A 65 -18.74 -9.66 9.24
C LEU A 65 -17.65 -8.77 8.63
N GLN A 66 -16.41 -9.25 8.64
CA GLN A 66 -15.26 -8.57 8.05
C GLN A 66 -15.15 -8.94 6.57
N GLU A 67 -16.12 -8.49 5.78
CA GLU A 67 -16.13 -8.63 4.33
C GLU A 67 -15.58 -7.36 3.67
N ASP A 68 -14.99 -7.52 2.48
CA ASP A 68 -14.53 -6.37 1.71
C ASP A 68 -15.72 -5.51 1.28
N SER A 69 -15.76 -4.28 1.77
CA SER A 69 -16.75 -3.27 1.42
C SER A 69 -16.57 -2.69 0.02
N GLY A 70 -15.41 -2.94 -0.62
CA GLY A 70 -15.06 -2.39 -1.92
C GLY A 70 -14.67 -0.90 -1.89
N LEU A 71 -14.74 -0.24 -0.72
CA LEU A 71 -14.33 1.14 -0.55
C LEU A 71 -12.80 1.23 -0.55
N ARG A 72 -12.22 2.28 -1.13
CA ARG A 72 -10.76 2.46 -1.19
C ARG A 72 -10.39 3.89 -0.81
N PHE A 73 -9.38 4.03 0.04
CA PHE A 73 -8.79 5.32 0.35
C PHE A 73 -8.20 5.95 -0.89
N ARG A 74 -8.41 7.26 -1.05
CA ARG A 74 -7.90 8.00 -2.20
C ARG A 74 -6.61 8.71 -1.82
N GLU A 75 -5.52 8.38 -2.51
CA GLU A 75 -4.25 9.08 -2.34
C GLU A 75 -4.39 10.58 -2.69
N ILE A 76 -3.86 11.43 -1.82
CA ILE A 76 -3.74 12.88 -2.01
C ILE A 76 -2.29 13.20 -2.38
N ASP A 77 -1.35 12.65 -1.62
CA ASP A 77 0.10 12.69 -1.79
C ASP A 77 0.72 11.38 -1.27
N GLU A 78 2.05 11.27 -1.34
CA GLU A 78 2.79 10.03 -1.02
C GLU A 78 2.45 9.43 0.35
N SER A 79 2.08 10.28 1.32
CA SER A 79 1.82 9.88 2.71
C SER A 79 0.38 10.10 3.15
N SER A 80 -0.45 10.80 2.37
CA SER A 80 -1.78 11.27 2.81
C SER A 80 -2.90 10.74 1.94
N TYR A 81 -3.99 10.33 2.58
CA TYR A 81 -5.11 9.63 1.95
C TYR A 81 -6.44 10.17 2.45
N THR A 82 -7.43 10.30 1.58
CA THR A 82 -8.80 10.66 1.96
C THR A 82 -9.66 9.41 2.17
N CYS A 83 -10.34 9.36 3.31
CA CYS A 83 -11.34 8.36 3.61
C CYS A 83 -12.54 8.47 2.63
N PRO A 84 -12.95 7.38 1.96
CA PRO A 84 -14.04 7.42 0.98
C PRO A 84 -15.43 7.58 1.62
N VAL A 85 -15.55 7.44 2.95
CA VAL A 85 -16.84 7.48 3.66
C VAL A 85 -17.10 8.86 4.25
N CYS A 86 -16.20 9.35 5.11
CA CYS A 86 -16.40 10.61 5.86
C CYS A 86 -15.56 11.78 5.33
N GLY A 87 -14.64 11.54 4.39
CA GLY A 87 -13.76 12.58 3.84
C GLY A 87 -12.62 13.02 4.76
N ALA A 88 -12.41 12.35 5.91
CA ALA A 88 -11.25 12.60 6.76
C ALA A 88 -9.94 12.29 6.02
N THR A 89 -8.88 13.03 6.33
CA THR A 89 -7.54 12.79 5.80
C THR A 89 -6.74 11.99 6.80
N GLU A 90 -6.25 10.83 6.37
CA GLU A 90 -5.40 9.93 7.13
C GLU A 90 -3.98 9.96 6.57
N ARG A 91 -2.97 9.80 7.42
CA ARG A 91 -1.60 9.59 6.97
C ARG A 91 -1.22 8.14 7.11
N ALA A 92 -0.54 7.58 6.12
CA ALA A 92 0.19 6.33 6.31
C ALA A 92 1.36 6.65 7.24
N GLU A 93 1.40 6.03 8.41
CA GLU A 93 2.54 6.20 9.33
C GLU A 93 3.79 5.64 8.65
N GLU A 94 4.86 6.43 8.58
CA GLU A 94 6.19 5.91 8.27
C GLU A 94 6.75 5.35 9.57
N GLU A 95 7.22 4.10 9.59
CA GLU A 95 8.04 3.61 10.69
C GLU A 95 9.28 4.50 10.80
N VAL A 96 9.26 5.45 11.73
CA VAL A 96 10.47 6.16 12.14
C VAL A 96 11.25 5.17 13.00
N GLU A 97 12.05 4.31 12.36
CA GLU A 97 13.13 3.61 13.06
C GLU A 97 14.05 4.70 13.63
N SER A 98 13.87 4.99 14.91
CA SER A 98 14.78 5.81 15.70
C SER A 98 16.12 5.09 15.78
N ILE A 99 17.04 5.44 14.87
CA ILE A 99 18.47 5.06 14.92
C ILE A 99 19.17 5.82 16.03
#